data_AF-A0A7S4LWL4-F1
#
_entry.id   AF-A0A7S4LWL4-F1
#
_cell.length_a   1.000
_cell.length_b   1.000
_cell.length_c   1.000
_cell.angle_alpha   90.00
_cell.angle_beta   90.00
_cell.angle_gamma   90.00
#
_symmetry.space_group_name_H-M   'P 1'
#
loop_
_entity.id
_entity.type
_entity.pdbx_description
1 polymer ?
#
loop_
_entity_poly.entity_id
_entity_poly.type
_entity_poly.pdbx_seq_one_letter_code
_entity_poly.pdbx_strand_id
1 'polypeptide(L)'
;MVSDEKNTKSKVLASRVPREVIEEMEAVKLEGESTTHFVVAAMRAEIMRRRTEGGQESPLLSSLDALARVETLGIKAMGEIERLINIAQKEIDRRQSGTIEGKM
;
A
#
# COMPACT_ATOMS: atom_id res chain seq x y z
N MET A 1 -44.96 2.33 -21.15
CA MET A 1 -43.97 1.48 -20.45
C MET A 1 -42.96 2.43 -19.85
N VAL A 2 -42.94 2.59 -18.53
CA VAL A 2 -42.03 3.53 -17.84
C VAL A 2 -40.68 2.81 -17.73
N SER A 3 -39.63 3.38 -18.32
CA SER A 3 -38.27 2.89 -18.12
C SER A 3 -37.88 3.12 -16.67
N ASP A 4 -37.72 2.03 -15.92
CA ASP A 4 -36.97 2.05 -14.67
C ASP A 4 -35.54 2.47 -14.99
N GLU A 5 -35.21 3.74 -14.74
CA GLU A 5 -33.84 4.20 -14.65
C GLU A 5 -33.18 3.43 -13.49
N LYS A 6 -32.61 2.27 -13.79
CA LYS A 6 -31.71 1.55 -12.88
C LYS A 6 -30.59 2.52 -12.50
N ASN A 7 -30.65 3.07 -11.30
CA ASN A 7 -29.56 3.87 -10.74
C ASN A 7 -28.31 2.99 -10.66
N THR A 8 -27.42 3.07 -11.65
CA THR A 8 -26.23 2.22 -11.78
C THR A 8 -25.21 2.45 -10.66
N LYS A 9 -25.37 3.50 -9.84
CA LYS A 9 -24.42 3.88 -8.79
C LYS A 9 -24.78 3.32 -7.40
N SER A 10 -26.00 2.83 -7.19
CA SER A 10 -26.41 2.28 -5.89
C SER A 10 -27.50 1.21 -6.02
N LYS A 11 -27.49 0.22 -5.11
CA LYS A 11 -28.49 -0.85 -5.06
C LYS A 11 -29.10 -0.91 -3.66
N VAL A 12 -30.43 -0.99 -3.58
CA VAL A 12 -31.14 -1.22 -2.32
C VAL A 12 -30.96 -2.69 -1.91
N LEU A 13 -30.51 -2.91 -0.67
CA LEU A 13 -30.43 -4.22 -0.05
C LEU A 13 -31.59 -4.34 0.95
N ALA A 14 -32.53 -5.23 0.69
CA ALA A 14 -33.63 -5.51 1.62
C ALA A 14 -33.20 -6.65 2.57
N SER A 15 -32.95 -6.32 3.84
CA SER A 15 -32.69 -7.30 4.89
C SER A 15 -33.34 -6.84 6.19
N ARG A 16 -33.77 -7.79 7.02
CA ARG A 16 -34.29 -7.50 8.36
C ARG A 16 -33.11 -7.48 9.35
N VAL A 17 -33.05 -6.44 10.16
CA VAL A 17 -32.06 -6.30 11.24
C VAL A 17 -32.80 -6.42 12.57
N PRO A 18 -32.33 -7.24 13.52
CA PRO A 18 -32.94 -7.34 14.84
C PRO A 18 -32.97 -5.99 15.57
N ARG A 19 -33.97 -5.80 16.44
CA ARG A 19 -34.25 -4.51 17.07
C ARG A 19 -33.12 -4.07 18.00
N GLU A 20 -32.59 -5.01 18.77
CA GLU A 20 -31.47 -4.82 19.68
C GLU A 20 -30.23 -4.28 18.95
N VAL A 21 -29.96 -4.77 17.73
CA VAL A 21 -28.84 -4.29 16.91
C VAL A 21 -29.07 -2.86 16.41
N ILE A 22 -30.31 -2.50 16.10
CA ILE A 22 -30.67 -1.12 15.74
C ILE A 22 -30.49 -0.17 16.93
N GLU A 23 -30.90 -0.60 18.13
CA GLU A 23 -30.76 0.19 19.35
C GLU A 23 -29.28 0.40 19.72
N GLU A 24 -28.45 -0.64 19.62
CA GLU A 24 -26.99 -0.54 19.82
C GLU A 24 -26.34 0.39 18.79
N MET A 25 -26.71 0.29 17.51
CA MET A 25 -26.23 1.19 16.47
C MET A 25 -26.54 2.65 16.79
N GLU A 26 -27.79 2.97 17.14
CA GLU A 26 -28.19 4.34 17.46
C GLU A 26 -27.48 4.88 18.72
N ALA A 27 -27.14 4.02 19.68
CA ALA A 27 -26.39 4.40 20.88
C ALA A 27 -24.92 4.79 20.61
N VAL A 28 -24.32 4.29 19.52
CA VAL A 28 -22.90 4.53 19.19
C VAL A 28 -22.68 5.46 18.00
N LYS A 29 -23.76 5.92 17.35
CA LYS A 29 -23.67 6.88 16.25
C LYS A 29 -23.09 8.21 16.71
N LEU A 30 -22.29 8.82 15.84
CA LEU A 30 -21.75 10.16 16.09
C LEU A 30 -22.85 11.22 15.96
N GLU A 31 -22.65 12.38 16.59
CA GLU A 31 -23.58 13.49 16.47
C GLU A 31 -23.76 13.91 15.00
N GLY A 32 -25.01 13.96 14.53
CA GLY A 32 -25.34 14.28 13.14
C GLY A 32 -25.10 13.15 12.13
N GLU A 33 -24.66 11.97 12.56
CA GLU A 33 -24.43 10.83 11.66
C GLU A 33 -25.75 10.21 11.17
N SER A 34 -25.89 10.06 9.86
CA SER A 34 -27.02 9.34 9.28
C SER A 34 -26.85 7.82 9.39
N THR A 35 -27.96 7.10 9.56
CA THR A 35 -27.95 5.62 9.58
C THR A 35 -27.34 5.03 8.31
N THR A 36 -27.57 5.65 7.15
CA THR A 36 -26.92 5.25 5.89
C THR A 36 -25.41 5.37 5.97
N HIS A 37 -24.89 6.46 6.52
CA HIS A 37 -23.44 6.67 6.65
C HIS A 37 -22.82 5.62 7.56
N PHE A 38 -23.42 5.38 8.73
CA PHE A 38 -23.00 4.37 9.68
C PHE A 38 -22.93 2.98 9.04
N VAL A 39 -24.01 2.56 8.37
CA VAL A 39 -24.09 1.23 7.72
C VAL A 39 -23.05 1.09 6.61
N VAL A 40 -22.87 2.11 5.77
CA VAL A 40 -21.85 2.08 4.70
C VAL A 40 -20.43 2.00 5.29
N ALA A 41 -20.14 2.74 6.35
CA ALA A 41 -18.85 2.70 7.03
C ALA A 41 -18.57 1.31 7.62
N ALA A 42 -19.55 0.74 8.35
CA ALA A 42 -19.45 -0.60 8.91
C ALA A 42 -19.23 -1.68 7.84
N MET A 43 -19.98 -1.62 6.73
CA MET A 43 -19.81 -2.54 5.60
C MET A 43 -18.41 -2.45 4.99
N ARG A 44 -17.88 -1.23 4.80
CA ARG A 44 -16.51 -1.04 4.27
C ARG A 44 -15.46 -1.60 5.22
N ALA A 45 -15.60 -1.37 6.53
CA ALA A 45 -14.69 -1.92 7.54
C ALA A 45 -14.66 -3.45 7.49
N GLU A 46 -15.84 -4.08 7.45
CA GLU A 46 -15.94 -5.55 7.40
C GLU A 46 -15.39 -6.13 6.07
N ILE A 47 -15.58 -5.45 4.94
CA ILE A 47 -14.95 -5.84 3.66
C ILE A 47 -13.43 -5.82 3.77
N MET A 48 -12.85 -4.76 4.36
CA MET A 48 -11.40 -4.66 4.55
C MET A 48 -10.91 -5.77 5.49
N ARG A 49 -11.58 -5.99 6.62
CA ARG A 49 -11.25 -7.07 7.57
C ARG A 49 -11.23 -8.43 6.87
N ARG A 50 -12.27 -8.78 6.12
CA ARG A 50 -12.32 -10.06 5.39
C ARG A 50 -11.29 -10.18 4.26
N ARG A 51 -10.97 -9.08 3.57
CA ARG A 51 -9.89 -9.09 2.55
C ARG A 51 -8.52 -9.33 3.16
N THR A 52 -8.25 -8.71 4.31
CA THR A 52 -7.00 -8.87 5.05
C THR A 52 -6.85 -10.27 5.67
N GLU A 53 -7.92 -10.85 6.21
CA GLU A 53 -7.92 -12.22 6.75
C GLU A 53 -7.98 -13.31 5.66
N GLY A 54 -8.60 -13.01 4.51
CA GLY A 54 -8.85 -13.96 3.42
C GLY A 54 -7.80 -13.96 2.29
N GLY A 55 -6.67 -13.28 2.44
CA GLY A 55 -5.56 -13.34 1.49
C GLY A 55 -5.77 -12.55 0.17
N GLN A 56 -6.73 -11.62 0.11
CA GLN A 56 -6.71 -10.61 -0.96
C GLN A 56 -5.90 -9.41 -0.46
N GLU A 57 -4.60 -9.43 -0.81
CA GLU A 57 -3.56 -8.43 -0.55
C GLU A 57 -3.97 -7.32 0.43
N SER A 58 -3.73 -7.61 1.71
CA SER A 58 -3.74 -6.57 2.74
C SER A 58 -2.84 -5.42 2.27
N PRO A 59 -3.28 -4.15 2.34
CA PRO A 59 -2.42 -3.00 2.03
C PRO A 59 -1.10 -3.02 2.83
N LEU A 60 -1.09 -3.62 4.02
CA LEU A 60 0.11 -3.83 4.82
C LEU A 60 1.04 -4.90 4.22
N LEU A 61 0.48 -5.98 3.65
CA LEU A 61 1.25 -6.98 2.94
C LEU A 61 1.83 -6.40 1.64
N SER A 62 1.03 -5.64 0.89
CA SER A 62 1.52 -4.90 -0.29
C SER A 62 2.61 -3.88 0.06
N SER A 63 2.48 -3.19 1.20
CA SER A 63 3.52 -2.27 1.69
C SER A 63 4.79 -3.02 2.11
N LEU A 64 4.68 -4.20 2.72
CA LEU A 64 5.82 -5.03 3.09
C LEU A 64 6.54 -5.58 1.86
N ASP A 65 5.78 -6.03 0.85
CA ASP A 65 6.33 -6.45 -0.45
C ASP A 65 7.03 -5.28 -1.17
N ALA A 66 6.48 -4.07 -1.06
CA ALA A 66 7.12 -2.86 -1.57
C ALA A 66 8.46 -2.60 -0.84
N LEU A 67 8.52 -2.78 0.48
CA LEU A 67 9.75 -2.64 1.25
C LEU A 67 10.80 -3.71 0.89
N ALA A 68 10.40 -4.96 0.69
CA ALA A 68 11.31 -6.03 0.25
C ALA A 68 11.92 -5.75 -1.14
N ARG A 69 11.16 -5.12 -2.04
CA ARG A 69 11.67 -4.65 -3.34
C ARG A 69 12.69 -3.52 -3.17
N VAL A 70 12.45 -2.59 -2.25
CA VAL A 70 13.40 -1.51 -1.92
C VAL A 70 14.71 -2.08 -1.38
N GLU A 71 14.65 -3.08 -0.49
CA GLU A 71 15.84 -3.76 0.03
C GLU A 71 16.68 -4.38 -1.10
N THR A 72 16.04 -5.13 -2.00
CA THR A 72 16.70 -5.75 -3.15
C THR A 72 17.37 -4.71 -4.05
N LEU A 73 16.69 -3.59 -4.32
CA LEU A 73 17.27 -2.48 -5.09
C LEU A 73 18.46 -1.85 -4.37
N GLY A 74 18.38 -1.68 -3.04
CA GLY A 74 19.47 -1.17 -2.21
C GLY A 74 20.73 -2.05 -2.29
N ILE A 75 20.57 -3.37 -2.18
CA ILE A 75 21.67 -4.33 -2.31
C ILE A 75 22.33 -4.21 -3.69
N LYS A 76 21.52 -4.15 -4.76
CA LYS A 76 22.05 -4.01 -6.12
C LYS A 76 22.80 -2.68 -6.31
N ALA A 77 22.24 -1.58 -5.81
CA ALA A 77 22.86 -0.26 -5.90
C ALA A 77 24.20 -0.23 -5.17
N MET A 78 24.30 -0.82 -3.97
CA MET A 78 25.56 -0.92 -3.24
C MET A 78 26.64 -1.67 -4.04
N GLY A 79 26.29 -2.79 -4.67
CA GLY A 79 27.24 -3.52 -5.52
C GLY A 79 27.70 -2.74 -6.76
N GLU A 80 26.85 -1.87 -7.32
CA GLU A 80 27.24 -0.96 -8.41
C GLU A 80 28.17 0.16 -7.94
N ILE A 81 27.91 0.71 -6.76
CA ILE A 81 28.77 1.72 -6.11
C ILE A 81 30.15 1.13 -5.82
N GLU A 82 30.24 -0.08 -5.27
CA GLU A 82 31.52 -0.76 -5.05
C GLU A 82 32.32 -0.95 -6.34
N ARG A 83 31.65 -1.33 -7.44
CA ARG A 83 32.32 -1.43 -8.75
C ARG A 83 32.90 -0.09 -9.19
N LEU A 84 32.16 1.00 -9.03
CA LEU A 84 32.63 2.34 -9.39
C LEU A 84 33.81 2.78 -8.52
N ILE A 85 33.77 2.52 -7.22
CA ILE A 85 34.89 2.78 -6.31
C ILE A 85 36.14 2.01 -6.76
N ASN A 86 36.00 0.72 -7.08
CA ASN A 86 37.12 -0.10 -7.54
C ASN A 86 37.71 0.41 -8.87
N ILE A 87 36.88 0.87 -9.80
CA ILE A 87 37.35 1.46 -11.07
C ILE A 87 38.11 2.76 -10.79
N ALA A 88 37.55 3.64 -9.95
CA ALA A 88 38.19 4.90 -9.60
C ALA A 88 39.55 4.69 -8.92
N GLN A 89 39.65 3.74 -7.99
CA GLN A 89 40.90 3.44 -7.30
C GLN A 89 41.97 2.93 -8.27
N LYS A 90 41.61 2.00 -9.17
CA LYS A 90 42.54 1.51 -10.21
C LYS A 90 43.05 2.65 -11.10
N GLU A 91 42.19 3.60 -11.46
CA GLU A 91 42.59 4.75 -12.27
C GLU A 91 43.48 5.73 -11.50
N ILE A 92 43.24 5.93 -10.20
CA ILE A 92 44.12 6.72 -9.32
C ILE A 92 45.51 6.07 -9.26
N ASP A 93 45.57 4.78 -8.97
CA ASP A 93 46.83 4.03 -8.85
C ASP A 93 47.63 4.10 -10.16
N ARG A 94 46.96 3.92 -11.31
CA ARG A 94 47.57 4.03 -12.64
C ARG A 94 48.19 5.41 -12.89
N ARG A 95 47.53 6.48 -12.45
CA ARG A 95 48.05 7.85 -12.58
C ARG A 95 49.25 8.08 -11.66
N GLN A 96 49.20 7.55 -10.44
CA GLN A 96 50.30 7.66 -9.49
C GLN A 96 51.54 6.90 -9.96
N SER A 97 51.38 5.69 -10.53
CA SER A 97 52.49 4.91 -11.07
C SER A 97 53.10 5.52 -12.33
N GLY A 98 52.27 6.01 -13.27
CA GLY A 98 52.76 6.67 -14.49
C GLY A 98 53.45 8.02 -14.25
N THR A 99 53.18 8.68 -13.12
CA THR A 99 53.84 9.94 -12.74
C THR A 99 55.29 9.72 -12.24
N ILE A 100 55.64 8.51 -11.82
CA ILE A 100 56.99 8.16 -11.35
C ILE A 100 57.92 7.82 -12.52
N GLU A 101 57.42 7.20 -13.59
CA GLU A 101 58.22 6.85 -14.78
C GLU A 101 58.53 8.05 -15.69
N GLY A 102 57.69 9.09 -15.72
CA GLY A 102 57.92 10.29 -16.53
C GLY A 102 58.86 11.35 -15.93
N LYS A 103 59.50 11.05 -14.78
CA LYS A 103 60.39 11.97 -14.04
C LYS A 103 61.86 11.53 -14.00
N MET A 104 62.23 10.44 -14.67
CA MET A 104 63.63 10.04 -14.90
C MET A 104 64.05 10.37 -16.34
#